data_AF-A0AA38CIF6-F1
#
_entry.id   AF-A0AA38CIF6-F1
#
_cell.length_a   1.000
_cell.length_b   1.000
_cell.length_c   1.000
_cell.angle_alpha   90.00
_cell.angle_beta   90.00
_cell.angle_gamma   90.00
#
_symmetry.space_group_name_H-M   'P 1'
#
loop_
_entity.id
_entity.type
_entity.pdbx_description
1 polymer ?
#
loop_
_entity_poly.entity_id
_entity_poly.type
_entity_poly.pdbx_seq_one_letter_code
_entity_poly.pdbx_strand_id
1 'polypeptide(L)'
;MAAFVVPSSLQNSTTFTSHSATAKNITGLHPQSLQFKSRKTFEIRASFEDANYSTTKVVTIPHSDLLDRSAYLSEELEAGFGPNGLGIIAISDVPRYPILRKDLLQLSHRLAALPDEAKKNLEDPDS
;
A
#
# COMPACT_ATOMS: atom_id res chain seq x y z
N MET A 1 44.60 19.54 -10.47
CA MET A 1 43.85 18.93 -9.35
C MET A 1 42.87 19.97 -8.86
N ALA A 2 41.61 19.88 -9.28
CA ALA A 2 40.56 20.82 -8.89
C ALA A 2 39.48 20.07 -8.13
N ALA A 3 39.27 20.46 -6.87
CA ALA A 3 38.18 20.00 -6.04
C ALA A 3 36.89 20.72 -6.48
N PHE A 4 35.85 19.95 -6.76
CA PHE A 4 34.52 20.48 -7.04
C PHE A 4 33.64 20.26 -5.81
N VAL A 5 33.29 21.38 -5.17
CA VAL A 5 32.41 21.47 -4.01
C VAL A 5 30.96 21.33 -4.50
N VAL A 6 30.22 20.39 -3.93
CA VAL A 6 28.78 20.17 -4.19
C VAL A 6 27.97 21.08 -3.25
N PRO A 7 27.08 21.96 -3.76
CA PRO A 7 26.22 22.76 -2.89
C PRO A 7 24.97 22.02 -2.43
N SER A 8 24.63 22.24 -1.15
CA SER A 8 23.51 21.66 -0.42
C SER A 8 22.13 22.14 -0.90
N SER A 9 21.18 21.20 -0.89
CA SER A 9 19.78 21.27 -1.32
C SER A 9 18.98 22.48 -0.84
N LEU A 10 18.30 23.14 -1.79
CA LEU A 10 17.17 24.05 -1.56
C LEU A 10 15.94 23.27 -1.05
N GLN A 11 15.17 23.94 -0.19
CA GLN A 11 13.90 23.50 0.36
C GLN A 11 12.80 23.62 -0.71
N ASN A 12 12.10 22.53 -1.04
CA ASN A 12 10.91 22.59 -1.89
C ASN A 12 9.65 22.44 -1.04
N SER A 13 8.96 23.56 -0.83
CA SER A 13 7.57 23.62 -0.37
C SER A 13 6.67 23.31 -1.56
N THR A 14 6.01 22.15 -1.57
CA THR A 14 5.00 21.83 -2.59
C THR A 14 3.62 22.26 -2.12
N THR A 15 3.18 23.42 -2.59
CA THR A 15 1.81 23.90 -2.53
C THR A 15 0.92 22.98 -3.37
N PHE A 16 -0.03 22.28 -2.75
CA PHE A 16 -1.01 21.47 -3.47
C PHE A 16 -2.22 22.36 -3.84
N THR A 17 -2.23 22.84 -5.08
CA THR A 17 -3.36 23.58 -5.67
C THR A 17 -4.43 22.59 -6.11
N SER A 18 -5.55 22.54 -5.37
CA SER A 18 -6.75 21.83 -5.78
C SER A 18 -7.44 22.59 -6.91
N HIS A 19 -7.41 22.04 -8.13
CA HIS A 19 -8.25 22.48 -9.23
C HIS A 19 -9.61 21.75 -9.16
N SER A 20 -10.64 22.44 -8.69
CA SER A 20 -12.02 21.93 -8.72
C SER A 20 -12.57 21.95 -10.14
N ALA A 21 -12.98 20.80 -10.64
CA ALA A 21 -13.70 20.67 -11.91
C ALA A 21 -15.04 21.44 -11.87
N THR A 22 -15.25 22.26 -12.90
CA THR A 22 -16.43 23.10 -13.12
C THR A 22 -17.67 22.25 -13.45
N ALA A 23 -18.61 22.15 -12.52
CA ALA A 23 -19.98 21.74 -12.82
C ALA A 23 -20.76 22.94 -13.35
N LYS A 24 -21.13 22.93 -14.63
CA LYS A 24 -22.06 23.89 -15.23
C LYS A 24 -23.48 23.49 -14.84
N ASN A 25 -24.21 24.38 -14.16
CA ASN A 25 -25.67 24.32 -14.18
C ASN A 25 -26.24 25.74 -14.16
N ILE A 26 -26.95 26.08 -15.23
CA ILE A 26 -27.62 27.36 -15.42
C ILE A 26 -29.09 27.14 -15.07
N THR A 27 -29.63 27.94 -14.14
CA THR A 27 -30.77 28.86 -14.33
C THR A 27 -31.51 29.03 -13.00
N GLY A 28 -31.60 30.28 -12.56
CA GLY A 28 -32.71 30.81 -11.76
C GLY A 28 -32.85 30.28 -10.34
N LEU A 29 -32.58 31.14 -9.35
CA LEU A 29 -33.55 31.57 -8.33
C LEU A 29 -32.81 32.29 -7.17
N HIS A 30 -33.20 33.55 -7.00
CA HIS A 30 -33.30 34.37 -5.77
C HIS A 30 -32.40 34.05 -4.55
N PRO A 31 -31.61 35.02 -4.03
CA PRO A 31 -30.80 34.81 -2.83
C PRO A 31 -31.67 34.86 -1.58
N GLN A 32 -31.71 33.78 -0.80
CA GLN A 32 -32.09 33.84 0.61
C GLN A 32 -30.99 33.24 1.47
N SER A 33 -30.65 34.01 2.50
CA SER A 33 -29.62 33.75 3.49
C SER A 33 -29.69 32.35 4.10
N LEU A 34 -28.59 31.62 4.06
CA LEU A 34 -28.36 30.49 4.95
C LEU A 34 -27.13 30.81 5.79
N GLN A 35 -27.38 31.27 7.02
CA GLN A 35 -26.36 31.47 8.03
C GLN A 35 -25.79 30.12 8.44
N PHE A 36 -24.58 29.81 7.99
CA PHE A 36 -23.87 28.62 8.45
C PHE A 36 -23.06 28.95 9.71
N LYS A 37 -23.53 28.36 10.81
CA LYS A 37 -23.01 28.46 12.16
C LYS A 37 -21.56 27.97 12.22
N SER A 38 -20.70 28.83 12.77
CA SER A 38 -19.28 28.67 13.15
C SER A 38 -18.72 27.23 13.04
N ARG A 39 -17.79 27.03 12.09
CA ARG A 39 -16.95 25.82 12.06
C ARG A 39 -15.92 25.93 13.18
N LYS A 40 -16.05 25.07 14.19
CA LYS A 40 -15.04 24.89 15.23
C LYS A 40 -13.82 24.25 14.58
N THR A 41 -12.76 25.03 14.38
CA THR A 41 -11.45 24.52 13.93
C THR A 41 -10.91 23.62 15.02
N PHE A 42 -10.69 22.34 14.71
CA PHE A 42 -9.99 21.42 15.59
C PHE A 42 -8.59 21.23 14.99
N GLU A 43 -7.57 21.73 15.68
CA GLU A 43 -6.17 21.49 15.29
C GLU A 43 -5.77 20.10 15.78
N ILE A 44 -5.43 19.20 14.85
CA ILE A 44 -4.78 17.93 15.17
C ILE A 44 -3.28 18.20 15.28
N ARG A 45 -2.77 18.40 16.50
CA ARG A 45 -1.33 18.31 16.77
C ARG A 45 -0.96 16.83 16.85
N ALA A 46 -0.51 16.26 15.75
CA ALA A 46 0.26 15.03 15.79
C ALA A 46 1.70 15.41 16.17
N SER A 47 2.09 15.12 17.41
CA SER A 47 3.50 15.03 17.76
C SER A 47 4.02 13.76 17.10
N PHE A 48 4.66 13.92 15.95
CA PHE A 48 5.53 12.88 15.41
C PHE A 48 6.75 12.86 16.32
N GLU A 49 6.70 12.06 17.38
CA GLU A 49 7.93 11.48 17.92
C GLU A 49 8.66 10.86 16.72
N ASP A 50 9.96 11.09 16.59
CA ASP A 50 10.82 10.42 15.62
C ASP A 50 10.82 8.92 15.94
N ALA A 51 9.73 8.24 15.60
CA ALA A 51 9.62 6.80 15.65
C ALA A 51 10.70 6.30 14.71
N ASN A 52 11.74 5.72 15.30
CA ASN A 52 12.85 5.12 14.58
C ASN A 52 12.28 3.89 13.85
N TYR A 53 11.66 4.12 12.69
CA TYR A 53 11.09 3.06 11.86
C TYR A 53 12.26 2.23 11.34
N SER A 54 12.60 1.17 12.06
CA SER A 54 13.52 0.17 11.52
C SER A 54 12.90 -0.36 10.23
N THR A 55 13.57 -0.13 9.10
CA THR A 55 13.16 -0.74 7.84
C THR A 55 13.46 -2.23 7.93
N THR A 56 12.53 -2.98 8.52
CA THR A 56 12.63 -4.43 8.65
C THR A 56 12.49 -5.04 7.26
N LYS A 57 13.51 -5.76 6.82
CA LYS A 57 13.54 -6.41 5.51
C LYS A 57 12.83 -7.76 5.58
N VAL A 58 12.17 -8.13 4.49
CA VAL A 58 11.62 -9.47 4.33
C VAL A 58 12.77 -10.47 4.20
N VAL A 59 12.78 -11.50 5.04
CA VAL A 59 13.72 -12.62 4.92
C VAL A 59 13.27 -13.52 3.77
N THR A 60 14.19 -13.92 2.90
CA THR A 60 13.90 -14.79 1.74
C THR A 60 14.61 -16.13 1.90
N ILE A 61 13.87 -17.23 1.77
CA ILE A 61 14.38 -18.60 1.85
C ILE A 61 14.16 -19.30 0.49
N PRO A 62 15.18 -19.92 -0.12
CA PRO A 62 14.99 -20.73 -1.32
C PRO A 62 14.06 -21.92 -1.10
N HIS A 63 13.23 -22.23 -2.10
CA HIS A 63 12.35 -23.40 -2.05
C HIS A 63 13.12 -24.72 -1.85
N SER A 64 14.36 -24.84 -2.36
CA SER A 64 15.22 -26.02 -2.17
C SER A 64 15.46 -26.33 -0.70
N ASP A 65 15.64 -25.29 0.12
CA ASP A 65 16.07 -25.42 1.51
C ASP A 65 14.91 -25.89 2.38
N LEU A 66 13.66 -25.61 1.96
CA LEU A 66 12.46 -26.17 2.58
C LEU A 66 12.29 -27.67 2.33
N LEU A 67 12.87 -28.20 1.25
CA LEU A 67 12.80 -29.63 0.92
C LEU A 67 13.89 -30.43 1.64
N ASP A 68 14.99 -29.79 2.02
CA ASP A 68 16.08 -30.42 2.75
C ASP A 68 15.77 -30.50 4.24
N ARG A 69 15.50 -31.71 4.73
CA ARG A 69 15.24 -31.96 6.16
C ARG A 69 16.44 -31.70 7.07
N SER A 70 17.64 -31.61 6.50
CA SER A 70 18.87 -31.31 7.23
C SER A 70 19.22 -29.82 7.22
N ALA A 71 18.50 -29.00 6.46
CA ALA A 71 18.71 -27.56 6.44
C ALA A 71 18.33 -26.94 7.79
N TYR A 72 19.24 -26.14 8.34
CA TYR A 72 19.01 -25.36 9.54
C TYR A 72 18.45 -23.99 9.13
N LEU A 73 17.15 -23.76 9.33
CA LEU A 73 16.46 -22.52 8.97
C LEU A 73 16.09 -21.63 10.19
N SER A 74 16.62 -21.97 11.37
CA SER A 74 16.20 -21.31 12.62
C SER A 74 16.53 -19.83 12.65
N GLU A 75 17.64 -19.42 12.03
CA GLU A 75 18.07 -18.02 12.02
C GLU A 75 17.17 -17.19 11.10
N GLU A 76 16.84 -17.72 9.92
CA GLU A 76 15.94 -17.09 8.96
C GLU A 76 14.52 -16.99 9.51
N LEU A 77 14.05 -18.03 10.20
CA LEU A 77 12.72 -18.04 10.83
C LEU A 77 12.64 -17.06 11.99
N GLU A 78 13.67 -16.97 12.85
CA GLU A 78 13.69 -15.96 13.92
C GLU A 78 13.80 -14.54 13.35
N ALA A 79 14.60 -14.33 12.30
CA ALA A 79 14.70 -13.03 11.65
C ALA A 79 13.40 -12.61 10.94
N GLY A 80 12.61 -13.56 10.44
CA GLY A 80 11.35 -13.31 9.74
C GLY A 80 10.14 -13.22 10.66
N PHE A 81 9.99 -14.16 11.59
CA PHE A 81 8.83 -14.34 12.47
C PHE A 81 9.09 -13.99 13.93
N GLY A 82 10.34 -13.78 14.34
CA GLY A 82 10.70 -13.41 15.70
C GLY A 82 10.27 -11.99 16.08
N PRO A 83 10.55 -11.55 17.32
CA PRO A 83 10.02 -10.29 17.88
C PRO A 83 10.40 -9.02 17.10
N ASN A 84 11.51 -9.08 16.35
CA ASN A 84 12.00 -7.97 15.52
C ASN A 84 11.74 -8.21 14.03
N GLY A 85 11.17 -9.35 13.68
CA GLY A 85 10.85 -9.73 12.31
C GLY A 85 9.60 -9.03 11.78
N LEU A 86 9.42 -9.05 10.47
CA LEU A 86 8.23 -8.47 9.84
C LEU A 86 6.96 -9.32 10.07
N GLY A 87 7.10 -10.53 10.62
CA GLY A 87 6.04 -11.52 10.76
C GLY A 87 5.79 -12.32 9.48
N ILE A 88 6.64 -12.16 8.46
CA ILE A 88 6.54 -12.85 7.17
C ILE A 88 7.93 -13.24 6.65
N ILE A 89 7.96 -14.31 5.85
CA ILE A 89 9.10 -14.69 5.01
C ILE A 89 8.65 -14.79 3.55
N ALA A 90 9.58 -14.57 2.63
CA ALA A 90 9.39 -14.85 1.21
C ALA A 90 10.06 -16.18 0.86
N ILE A 91 9.43 -16.96 -0.01
CA ILE A 91 10.06 -18.15 -0.59
C ILE A 91 10.45 -17.85 -2.03
N SER A 92 11.73 -18.03 -2.37
CA SER A 92 12.23 -17.89 -3.74
C SER A 92 12.23 -19.21 -4.50
N ASP A 93 12.32 -19.12 -5.83
CA ASP A 93 12.58 -20.26 -6.71
C ASP A 93 11.55 -21.40 -6.63
N VAL A 94 10.31 -21.05 -6.29
CA VAL A 94 9.20 -22.01 -6.25
C VAL A 94 8.91 -22.54 -7.66
N PRO A 95 9.01 -23.87 -7.88
CA PRO A 95 8.80 -24.46 -9.20
C PRO A 95 7.43 -24.13 -9.80
N ARG A 96 7.42 -23.76 -11.09
CA ARG A 96 6.23 -23.36 -11.87
C ARG A 96 5.44 -22.15 -11.35
N TYR A 97 5.80 -21.55 -10.21
CA TYR A 97 5.10 -20.40 -9.65
C TYR A 97 4.97 -19.22 -10.63
N PRO A 98 6.00 -18.83 -11.42
CA PRO A 98 5.87 -17.72 -12.37
C PRO A 98 4.79 -17.96 -13.44
N ILE A 99 4.68 -19.21 -13.91
CA ILE A 99 3.68 -19.60 -14.93
C ILE A 99 2.28 -19.56 -14.30
N LEU A 100 2.11 -20.20 -13.14
CA LEU A 100 0.84 -20.20 -12.40
C LEU A 100 0.38 -18.79 -12.03
N ARG A 101 1.30 -17.93 -11.59
CA ARG A 101 1.01 -16.53 -11.25
C ARG A 101 0.48 -15.78 -12.45
N LYS A 102 1.11 -15.95 -13.62
CA LYS A 102 0.68 -15.30 -14.86
C LYS A 102 -0.73 -15.74 -15.25
N ASP A 103 -0.99 -17.04 -15.20
CA ASP A 103 -2.27 -17.61 -15.62
C ASP A 103 -3.40 -17.22 -14.65
N LEU A 104 -3.16 -17.32 -13.34
CA LEU A 104 -4.15 -17.01 -12.30
C LEU A 104 -4.49 -15.53 -12.21
N LEU A 105 -3.49 -14.63 -12.23
CA LEU A 105 -3.72 -13.19 -12.10
C LEU A 105 -4.47 -12.58 -13.29
N GLN A 106 -4.42 -13.22 -14.46
CA GLN A 106 -5.27 -12.82 -15.58
C GLN A 106 -6.75 -13.14 -15.33
N LEU A 107 -7.05 -14.23 -14.62
CA LEU A 107 -8.41 -14.62 -14.26
C LEU A 107 -9.00 -13.71 -13.18
N SER A 108 -8.19 -13.29 -12.19
CA SER A 108 -8.68 -12.42 -11.11
C SER A 108 -9.24 -11.09 -11.62
N HIS A 109 -8.55 -10.46 -12.59
CA HIS A 109 -9.05 -9.25 -13.24
C HIS A 109 -10.38 -9.49 -13.97
N ARG A 110 -10.50 -10.61 -14.70
CA ARG A 110 -11.73 -10.97 -15.42
C ARG A 110 -12.89 -11.20 -14.46
N LEU A 111 -12.63 -11.84 -13.32
CA LEU A 111 -13.63 -12.07 -12.27
C LEU A 111 -14.08 -10.74 -11.63
N ALA A 112 -13.13 -9.85 -11.30
CA ALA A 112 -13.44 -8.56 -10.69
C ALA A 112 -14.26 -7.65 -11.62
N ALA A 113 -14.08 -7.78 -12.94
CA ALA A 113 -14.80 -7.02 -13.95
C ALA A 113 -16.23 -7.52 -14.23
N LEU A 114 -16.68 -8.62 -13.62
CA LEU A 114 -18.06 -9.10 -13.77
C LEU A 114 -19.07 -8.13 -13.11
N PRO A 115 -20.31 -8.06 -13.61
CA PRO A 115 -21.40 -7.34 -12.96
C PRO A 115 -21.63 -7.83 -11.53
N ASP A 116 -22.10 -6.94 -10.65
CA ASP A 116 -22.34 -7.28 -9.23
C ASP A 116 -23.34 -8.42 -9.05
N GLU A 117 -24.38 -8.47 -9.88
CA GLU A 117 -25.36 -9.57 -9.90
C GLU A 117 -24.71 -10.92 -10.22
N ALA A 118 -23.77 -10.95 -11.17
CA ALA A 118 -23.05 -12.16 -11.51
C ALA A 118 -22.07 -12.57 -10.40
N LYS A 119 -21.40 -11.61 -9.75
CA LYS A 119 -20.51 -11.87 -8.60
C LYS A 119 -21.28 -12.43 -7.41
N LYS A 120 -22.47 -11.90 -7.11
CA LYS A 120 -23.35 -12.38 -6.03
C LYS A 120 -23.76 -13.85 -6.22
N ASN A 121 -23.97 -14.29 -7.45
CA ASN A 121 -24.29 -15.69 -7.76
C ASN A 121 -23.09 -16.65 -7.56
N LEU A 122 -21.88 -16.12 -7.35
CA LEU A 122 -20.66 -16.90 -7.07
C LEU A 122 -20.30 -16.92 -5.58
N GLU A 123 -21.05 -16.21 -4.73
CA GLU A 123 -20.88 -16.24 -3.27
C GLU A 123 -21.32 -17.61 -2.72
N ASP A 124 -20.63 -18.08 -1.68
CA ASP A 124 -21.05 -19.27 -0.93
C ASP A 124 -22.28 -18.91 -0.09
N PRO A 125 -23.45 -19.56 -0.29
CA PRO A 125 -24.66 -19.22 0.45
C PRO A 125 -24.56 -19.45 1.96
N ASP A 126 -23.60 -20.28 2.41
CA ASP A 126 -23.43 -20.66 3.81
C ASP A 126 -22.33 -19.84 4.53
N SER A 127 -21.74 -18.82 3.88
CA SER A 127 -20.65 -18.00 4.43
C SER A 127 -21.09 -16.75 5.18
#